data_AF-A0A2E3ZHH6-F1
#
_entry.id   AF-A0A2E3ZHH6-F1
#
_cell.length_a   1.000
_cell.length_b   1.000
_cell.length_c   1.000
_cell.angle_alpha   90.00
_cell.angle_beta   90.00
_cell.angle_gamma   90.00
#
_symmetry.space_group_name_H-M   'P 1'
#
loop_
_entity.id
_entity.type
_entity.pdbx_description
1 polymer ?
#
loop_
_entity_poly.entity_id
_entity_poly.type
_entity_poly.pdbx_seq_one_letter_code
_entity_poly.pdbx_strand_id
1 'polypeptide(L)'
;MPKFHGLRNCVICGVPCTPMNYVDYKGKRYCVACWTEKNNPDHPEIEALHQKMIEAVEIWKCAKWTREEGPLPVGPQSVKSK
;
A
#
# COMPACT_ATOMS: atom_id res chain seq x y z
N MET A 1 -18.29 3.50 5.79
CA MET A 1 -17.14 3.42 4.87
C MET A 1 -15.87 3.24 5.69
N PRO A 2 -15.01 2.25 5.40
CA PRO A 2 -13.69 2.18 6.04
C PRO A 2 -12.97 3.50 5.77
N LYS A 3 -12.46 4.15 6.82
CA LYS A 3 -11.73 5.41 6.69
C LYS A 3 -10.54 5.15 5.75
N PHE A 4 -10.48 5.88 4.64
CA PHE A 4 -9.32 5.85 3.76
C PHE A 4 -8.14 6.50 4.48
N HIS A 5 -7.38 5.69 5.19
CA HIS A 5 -6.11 6.11 5.77
C HIS A 5 -5.12 6.23 4.61
N GLY A 6 -5.04 7.42 4.00
CA GLY A 6 -4.22 7.67 2.81
C GLY A 6 -2.80 7.09 2.90
N LEU A 7 -2.21 6.81 1.74
CA LEU A 7 -0.89 6.20 1.66
C LEU A 7 0.13 7.07 2.40
N ARG A 8 0.66 6.50 3.48
CA ARG A 8 1.79 7.05 4.23
C ARG A 8 2.95 6.08 4.06
N ASN A 9 4.14 6.63 4.04
CA ASN A 9 5.36 5.85 3.94
C ASN A 9 5.79 5.41 5.34
N CYS A 10 6.50 4.29 5.39
CA CYS A 10 7.17 3.89 6.61
C CYS A 10 8.24 4.92 7.00
N VAL A 11 8.30 5.28 8.28
CA VAL A 11 9.30 6.23 8.80
C VAL A 11 10.74 5.68 8.73
N ILE A 12 10.91 4.36 8.69
CA ILE A 12 12.24 3.71 8.69
C ILE A 12 12.75 3.49 7.26
N CYS A 13 12.01 2.75 6.44
CA CYS A 13 12.46 2.36 5.10
C CYS A 13 11.90 3.24 3.96
N GLY A 14 10.97 4.15 4.23
CA GLY A 14 10.36 5.01 3.21
C GLY A 14 9.42 4.30 2.23
N VAL A 15 9.28 2.97 2.31
CA VAL A 15 8.39 2.19 1.45
C VAL A 15 6.93 2.58 1.71
N PRO A 16 6.09 2.73 0.66
CA PRO A 16 4.67 3.00 0.82
C PRO A 16 3.99 1.83 1.54
N CYS A 17 3.27 2.12 2.61
CA CYS A 17 2.53 1.09 3.34
C CYS A 17 1.28 0.71 2.56
N THR A 18 1.18 -0.54 2.10
CA THR A 18 -0.06 -1.07 1.54
C THR A 18 -1.11 -1.27 2.65
N PRO A 19 -2.40 -1.31 2.31
CA PRO A 19 -3.44 -1.65 3.27
C PRO A 19 -3.10 -2.95 4.00
N MET A 20 -3.44 -3.03 5.30
CA MET A 20 -3.19 -4.18 6.19
C MET A 20 -1.71 -4.50 6.51
N ASN A 21 -0.76 -3.79 5.91
CA ASN A 21 0.69 -4.05 6.05
C ASN A 21 1.43 -2.92 6.80
N TYR A 22 0.77 -2.31 7.79
CA TYR A 22 1.38 -1.25 8.59
C TYR A 22 0.90 -1.25 10.04
N VAL A 23 1.71 -0.62 10.89
CA VAL A 23 1.41 -0.34 12.29
C VAL A 23 1.57 1.16 12.53
N ASP A 24 0.52 1.81 13.01
CA ASP A 24 0.60 3.20 13.48
C ASP A 24 0.91 3.21 14.98
N TYR A 25 2.06 3.74 15.37
CA TYR A 25 2.48 3.85 16.77
C TYR A 25 2.95 5.27 17.08
N LYS A 26 2.33 5.90 18.10
CA LYS A 26 2.62 7.28 18.54
C LYS A 26 2.56 8.30 17.38
N GLY A 27 1.57 8.15 16.49
CA GLY A 27 1.39 9.04 15.33
C GLY A 27 2.38 8.82 14.17
N LYS A 28 3.30 7.86 14.29
CA LYS A 28 4.25 7.47 13.23
C LYS A 28 3.82 6.14 12.62
N ARG A 29 3.93 6.01 11.29
CA ARG A 29 3.62 4.78 10.56
C ARG A 29 4.87 3.94 10.33
N TYR A 30 4.78 2.66 10.66
CA TYR A 30 5.82 1.67 10.44
C TYR A 30 5.32 0.57 9.51
N CYS A 31 6.18 0.10 8.63
CA CYS A 31 5.95 -1.15 7.92
C CYS A 31 5.97 -2.30 8.95
N VAL A 32 5.20 -3.37 8.73
CA VAL A 32 5.17 -4.49 9.68
C VAL A 32 6.57 -5.07 9.89
N ALA A 33 7.35 -5.24 8.82
CA ALA A 33 8.72 -5.74 8.90
C ALA A 33 9.61 -4.86 9.81
N CYS A 34 9.60 -3.55 9.57
CA CYS A 34 10.34 -2.53 10.31
C CYS A 34 9.91 -2.44 11.79
N TRP A 35 8.63 -2.71 12.06
CA TRP A 35 8.10 -2.73 13.42
C TRP A 35 8.52 -4.01 14.16
N THR A 36 8.48 -5.16 13.47
CA THR A 36 8.94 -6.44 14.00
C THR A 36 10.43 -6.41 14.28
N GLU A 37 11.25 -5.95 13.35
CA GLU A 37 12.71 -5.80 13.51
C GLU A 37 13.06 -4.93 14.73
N LYS A 38 12.32 -3.83 14.93
CA LYS A 38 12.54 -2.93 16.07
C LYS A 38 12.22 -3.57 17.43
N ASN A 39 11.20 -4.43 17.49
CA ASN A 39 10.73 -5.01 18.76
C ASN A 39 11.29 -6.42 19.03
N ASN A 40 11.65 -7.15 17.98
CA ASN A 40 12.21 -8.49 18.02
C ASN A 40 13.23 -8.66 16.88
N PRO A 41 14.48 -8.21 17.10
CA PRO A 41 15.53 -8.28 16.08
C PRO A 41 15.97 -9.71 15.74
N ASP A 42 15.72 -10.68 16.63
CA ASP A 42 16.07 -12.10 16.42
C ASP A 42 14.93 -12.90 15.78
N HIS A 43 13.91 -12.23 15.23
CA HIS A 43 12.81 -12.93 14.60
C HIS A 43 13.29 -13.64 13.32
N PRO A 44 13.14 -14.98 13.22
CA PRO A 44 13.74 -15.76 12.14
C PRO A 44 13.19 -15.43 10.74
N GLU A 45 12.02 -14.80 10.66
CA GLU A 45 11.37 -14.47 9.38
C GLU A 45 11.42 -12.97 9.01
N ILE A 46 12.35 -12.19 9.55
CA ILE A 46 12.46 -10.74 9.23
C ILE A 46 12.62 -10.53 7.72
N GLU A 47 13.57 -11.22 7.09
CA GLU A 47 13.82 -11.10 5.65
C GLU A 47 12.58 -11.44 4.81
N ALA A 48 11.84 -12.50 5.19
CA ALA A 48 10.61 -12.88 4.53
C ALA A 48 9.51 -11.82 4.68
N LEU A 49 9.42 -11.15 5.83
CA LEU A 49 8.50 -10.03 6.03
C LEU A 49 8.87 -8.84 5.14
N HIS A 50 10.16 -8.52 5.00
CA HIS A 50 10.60 -7.46 4.09
C HIS A 50 10.21 -7.75 2.64
N GLN A 51 10.45 -8.98 2.19
CA GLN A 51 10.10 -9.42 0.84
C GLN A 51 8.59 -9.31 0.58
N LYS A 52 7.75 -9.79 1.51
CA LYS A 52 6.28 -9.66 1.43
C LYS A 52 5.81 -8.21 1.33
N MET A 53 6.47 -7.28 2.02
CA MET A 53 6.13 -5.86 1.94
C MET A 53 6.43 -5.28 0.55
N ILE A 54 7.56 -5.64 -0.05
CA ILE A 54 7.95 -5.18 -1.40
C ILE A 54 6.98 -5.73 -2.44
N GLU A 55 6.70 -7.03 -2.41
CA GLU A 55 5.77 -7.70 -3.34
C GLU A 55 4.35 -7.13 -3.22
N ALA A 56 3.87 -6.90 -1.99
CA ALA A 56 2.56 -6.29 -1.78
C ALA A 56 2.49 -4.89 -2.41
N VAL A 57 3.56 -4.10 -2.32
CA VAL A 57 3.63 -2.77 -2.95
C VAL A 57 3.59 -2.88 -4.47
N GLU A 58 4.31 -3.82 -5.07
CA GLU A 58 4.30 -4.05 -6.51
C GLU A 58 2.92 -4.46 -7.01
N ILE A 59 2.31 -5.47 -6.37
CA ILE A 59 0.95 -5.93 -6.70
C ILE A 59 -0.05 -4.77 -6.55
N TRP A 60 0.05 -4.00 -5.47
CA TRP A 60 -0.88 -2.90 -5.21
C TRP A 60 -0.74 -1.76 -6.23
N LYS A 61 0.49 -1.45 -6.68
CA LYS A 61 0.71 -0.49 -7.78
C LYS A 61 0.03 -0.96 -9.07
N CYS A 62 0.04 -2.27 -9.34
CA CYS A 62 -0.59 -2.88 -10.51
C CYS A 62 -2.11 -3.02 -10.37
N ALA A 63 -2.64 -3.22 -9.16
CA ALA A 63 -4.07 -3.37 -8.88
C ALA A 63 -4.90 -2.12 -9.23
N LYS A 64 -4.26 -0.94 -9.30
CA LYS A 64 -4.93 0.28 -9.77
C LYS A 64 -5.21 0.27 -11.28
N TRP A 65 -4.74 -0.73 -12.03
CA TRP A 65 -4.86 -0.81 -13.49
C TRP A 65 -5.13 -2.23 -14.01
N THR A 66 -6.15 -2.90 -13.48
CA THR A 66 -6.72 -4.06 -14.19
C THR A 66 -7.58 -3.54 -15.35
N ARG A 67 -7.09 -3.72 -16.58
CA ARG A 67 -7.82 -3.41 -17.84
C ARG A 67 -9.16 -4.14 -17.97
N GLU A 68 -9.41 -5.11 -17.09
CA GLU A 68 -10.65 -5.88 -16.97
C GLU A 68 -11.77 -5.11 -16.24
N GLU A 69 -11.46 -4.05 -15.47
CA GLU A 69 -12.45 -3.13 -14.88
C GLU A 69 -13.03 -2.14 -15.90
N GLY A 70 -13.27 -2.62 -17.13
CA GLY A 70 -14.01 -1.94 -18.19
C GLY A 70 -13.41 -0.63 -18.71
N PRO A 71 -13.82 -0.18 -19.91
CA PRO A 71 -13.65 1.22 -20.25
C PRO A 71 -14.37 2.07 -19.19
N LEU A 72 -13.80 3.22 -18.83
CA LEU A 72 -14.52 4.24 -18.05
C LEU A 72 -15.93 4.38 -18.64
N PRO A 73 -16.99 4.39 -17.81
CA PRO A 73 -18.35 4.52 -18.33
C PRO A 73 -18.36 5.72 -19.27
N VAL A 74 -18.94 5.53 -20.47
CA VAL A 74 -19.03 6.61 -21.46
C VAL A 74 -19.80 7.73 -20.77
N GLY A 75 -19.06 8.76 -20.36
CA GLY A 75 -19.65 9.94 -19.75
C GLY A 75 -20.66 10.56 -20.72
N PRO A 76 -21.62 11.36 -20.24
CA PRO A 76 -22.53 12.06 -21.13
C PRO A 76 -21.72 12.78 -22.21
N GLN A 77 -22.09 12.57 -23.48
CA GLN A 77 -21.42 13.22 -24.60
C GLN A 77 -21.35 14.70 -24.31
N SER A 78 -20.15 15.28 -24.38
CA SER A 78 -20.00 16.73 -24.26
C SER A 78 -20.94 17.37 -25.28
N VAL A 79 -21.74 18.35 -24.87
CA VAL A 79 -22.78 19.04 -25.68
C VAL A 79 -22.19 19.79 -26.90
N LYS A 80 -20.90 19.58 -27.21
CA LYS A 80 -20.16 20.18 -28.33
C LYS A 80 -19.38 19.10 -29.10
N SER A 81 -20.06 18.07 -29.58
CA SER A 81 -19.60 17.36 -30.77
C SER A 81 -20.09 18.16 -31.99
N LYS A 82 -19.16 18.82 -32.67
CA LYS A 82 -19.38 19.42 -34.00
C LYS A 82 -19.31 18.36 -35.07
#